data_AF-A0AAI8DFK7-F1
#
_entry.id   AF-A0AAI8DFK7-F1
#
_cell.length_a   1.000
_cell.length_b   1.000
_cell.length_c   1.000
_cell.angle_alpha   90.00
_cell.angle_beta   90.00
_cell.angle_gamma   90.00
#
_symmetry.space_group_name_H-M   'P 1'
#
loop_
_entity.id
_entity.type
_entity.pdbx_description
1 polymer ?
#
loop_
_entity_poly.entity_id
_entity_poly.type
_entity_poly.pdbx_seq_one_letter_code
_entity_poly.pdbx_strand_id
1 'polypeptide(L)'
;MKQLIKNRELLTVVFVFLIIALSLLLGLFLSLEQVLICLFPIFIIFLLFRDWLRGREKAKDFKKFMIFRLVVMIIFLVIMSLYILSMYQNNQFTNPLYIFGWFIVLFITDIIENKYFIKKESGK
;
A
#
# COMPACT_ATOMS: atom_id res chain seq x y z
N MET A 1 12.56 18.35 -3.00
CA MET A 1 11.52 17.88 -2.05
C MET A 1 10.14 18.51 -2.31
N LYS A 2 9.99 19.84 -2.32
CA LYS A 2 8.68 20.50 -2.59
C LYS A 2 8.09 20.14 -3.96
N GLN A 3 8.90 20.06 -5.02
CA GLN A 3 8.46 19.60 -6.36
C GLN A 3 8.04 18.12 -6.38
N LEU A 4 8.73 17.24 -5.64
CA LEU A 4 8.38 15.81 -5.54
C LEU A 4 7.03 15.60 -4.86
N ILE A 5 6.73 16.38 -3.83
CA ILE A 5 5.42 16.36 -3.16
C ILE A 5 4.33 16.89 -4.10
N LYS A 6 4.58 18.00 -4.80
CA LYS A 6 3.65 18.59 -5.77
C LYS A 6 3.33 17.64 -6.93
N ASN A 7 4.31 16.85 -7.38
CA ASN A 7 4.16 15.93 -8.51
C ASN A 7 3.91 14.47 -8.06
N ARG A 8 3.39 14.26 -6.84
CA ARG A 8 3.20 12.91 -6.27
C ARG A 8 2.28 12.03 -7.11
N GLU A 9 1.24 12.59 -7.72
CA GLU A 9 0.35 11.86 -8.62
C GLU A 9 1.07 11.42 -9.89
N LEU A 10 1.80 12.34 -10.54
CA LEU A 10 2.64 12.04 -11.70
C LEU A 10 3.67 10.95 -11.39
N LEU A 11 4.33 11.04 -10.22
CA LEU A 11 5.29 10.05 -9.77
C LEU A 11 4.64 8.67 -9.57
N THR A 12 3.39 8.65 -9.10
CA THR A 12 2.60 7.41 -8.99
C THR A 12 2.29 6.82 -10.35
N VAL A 13 1.87 7.63 -11.32
CA VAL A 13 1.60 7.18 -12.69
C VAL A 13 2.87 6.62 -13.33
N VAL A 14 3.97 7.35 -13.27
CA VAL A 14 5.27 6.90 -13.79
C VAL A 14 5.70 5.59 -13.15
N PHE A 15 5.51 5.44 -11.85
CA PHE A 15 5.87 4.22 -11.14
C PHE A 15 5.00 3.03 -11.56
N VAL A 16 3.70 3.23 -11.78
CA VAL A 16 2.81 2.18 -12.30
C VAL A 16 3.27 1.75 -13.70
N PHE A 17 3.61 2.69 -14.58
CA PHE A 17 4.17 2.37 -15.89
C PHE A 17 5.47 1.59 -15.80
N LEU A 18 6.38 1.98 -14.89
CA LEU A 18 7.61 1.24 -14.63
C LEU A 18 7.35 -0.18 -14.15
N ILE A 19 6.41 -0.39 -13.22
CA ILE A 19 6.02 -1.73 -12.78
C ILE A 19 5.51 -2.55 -13.96
N ILE A 20 4.62 -2.00 -14.79
CA ILE A 20 4.07 -2.72 -15.95
C ILE A 20 5.19 -3.12 -16.91
N ALA A 21 6.09 -2.18 -17.25
CA ALA A 21 7.23 -2.45 -18.12
C ALA A 21 8.16 -3.52 -17.55
N LEU A 22 8.50 -3.44 -16.25
CA LEU A 22 9.28 -4.44 -15.54
C LEU A 22 8.58 -5.80 -15.50
N SER A 23 7.27 -5.82 -15.28
CA SER A 23 6.46 -7.05 -15.25
C SER A 23 6.47 -7.75 -16.60
N LEU A 24 6.29 -6.99 -17.68
CA LEU A 24 6.34 -7.50 -19.06
C LEU A 24 7.73 -8.03 -19.40
N LEU A 25 8.78 -7.29 -19.05
CA LEU A 25 10.17 -7.70 -19.29
C LEU A 25 10.52 -8.97 -18.52
N LEU A 26 10.21 -9.02 -17.22
CA LEU A 26 10.47 -10.19 -16.38
C LEU A 26 9.62 -11.40 -16.81
N GLY A 27 8.39 -11.17 -17.27
CA GLY A 27 7.50 -12.22 -17.80
C GLY A 27 8.01 -12.90 -19.06
N LEU A 28 9.01 -12.34 -19.76
CA LEU A 28 9.69 -13.03 -20.86
C LEU A 28 10.62 -14.15 -20.38
N PHE A 29 11.04 -14.11 -19.11
CA PHE A 29 12.06 -15.01 -18.55
C PHE A 29 11.57 -15.83 -17.36
N LEU A 30 10.56 -15.35 -16.64
CA LEU A 30 10.10 -15.90 -15.36
C LEU A 30 8.62 -16.26 -15.43
N SER A 31 8.21 -17.23 -14.59
CA SER A 31 6.78 -17.53 -14.40
C SER A 31 6.07 -16.38 -13.67
N LEU A 32 4.75 -16.29 -13.81
CA LEU A 32 3.95 -15.23 -13.17
C LEU A 32 4.18 -15.17 -11.65
N GLU A 33 4.30 -16.33 -10.99
CA GLU A 33 4.59 -16.41 -9.55
C GLU A 33 5.95 -15.80 -9.20
N GLN A 34 6.98 -16.10 -9.99
CA GLN A 34 8.33 -15.55 -9.79
C GLN A 34 8.36 -14.03 -10.03
N VAL A 35 7.65 -13.55 -11.05
CA VAL A 35 7.48 -12.11 -11.32
C VAL A 35 6.83 -11.41 -10.12
N LEU A 36 5.75 -11.98 -9.56
CA LEU A 36 5.08 -11.43 -8.39
C LEU A 36 6.00 -11.37 -7.17
N ILE A 37 6.78 -12.43 -6.91
CA ILE A 37 7.76 -12.47 -5.80
C ILE A 37 8.81 -11.36 -5.96
N CYS A 38 9.29 -11.12 -7.18
CA CYS A 38 10.25 -10.04 -7.46
C CYS A 38 9.65 -8.63 -7.30
N LEU A 39 8.40 -8.44 -7.74
CA LEU A 39 7.74 -7.12 -7.73
C LEU A 39 7.19 -6.75 -6.36
N PHE A 40 6.82 -7.72 -5.54
CA PHE A 40 6.24 -7.50 -4.22
C PHE A 40 7.08 -6.56 -3.32
N PRO A 41 8.39 -6.78 -3.09
CA PRO A 41 9.18 -5.88 -2.26
C PRO A 41 9.31 -4.47 -2.87
N ILE A 42 9.39 -4.36 -4.20
CA ILE A 42 9.44 -3.08 -4.91
C ILE A 42 8.14 -2.29 -4.66
N PHE A 43 7.00 -2.98 -4.68
CA PHE A 43 5.70 -2.40 -4.41
C PHE A 43 5.60 -1.88 -2.96
N ILE A 44 6.09 -2.66 -1.98
CA ILE A 44 6.11 -2.27 -0.57
C ILE A 44 6.95 -1.00 -0.34
N ILE A 45 8.16 -0.96 -0.89
CA ILE A 45 9.05 0.21 -0.78
C ILE A 45 8.37 1.45 -1.37
N PHE A 46 7.72 1.30 -2.51
CA PHE A 46 7.03 2.40 -3.16
C PHE A 46 5.83 2.90 -2.36
N LEU A 47 5.00 2.02 -1.81
CA LEU A 47 3.89 2.41 -0.96
C LEU A 47 4.38 3.20 0.26
N LEU A 48 5.45 2.74 0.91
CA LEU A 48 6.09 3.45 2.02
C LEU A 48 6.61 4.82 1.59
N PHE A 49 7.26 4.92 0.43
CA PHE A 49 7.76 6.19 -0.09
C PHE A 49 6.61 7.16 -0.42
N ARG A 50 5.52 6.66 -1.00
CA ARG A 50 4.33 7.45 -1.32
C ARG A 50 3.63 7.96 -0.07
N ASP A 51 3.59 7.15 0.99
CA ASP A 51 3.05 7.55 2.29
C ASP A 51 3.99 8.52 3.00
N TRP A 52 5.30 8.33 2.89
CA TRP A 52 6.30 9.28 3.38
C TRP A 52 6.11 10.66 2.76
N LEU A 53 5.95 10.75 1.44
CA LEU A 53 5.67 12.02 0.76
C LEU A 53 4.36 12.66 1.25
N ARG A 54 3.29 11.87 1.44
CA ARG A 54 2.01 12.34 1.99
C ARG A 54 2.17 12.89 3.40
N GLY A 55 2.89 12.16 4.25
CA GLY A 55 3.08 12.52 5.65
C GLY A 55 3.81 13.84 5.78
N ARG A 56 4.81 14.10 4.93
CA ARG A 56 5.55 15.38 4.91
C ARG A 56 4.67 16.58 4.58
N GLU A 57 3.61 16.38 3.82
CA GLU A 57 2.67 17.42 3.41
C GLU A 57 1.53 17.59 4.43
N LYS A 58 0.82 16.49 4.74
CA LYS A 58 -0.49 16.51 5.39
C LYS A 58 -0.49 16.10 6.86
N ALA A 59 0.57 15.48 7.38
CA ALA A 59 0.55 14.95 8.74
C ALA A 59 0.78 16.03 9.81
N LYS A 60 -0.01 16.01 10.89
CA LYS A 60 0.20 16.83 12.09
C LYS A 60 1.56 16.53 12.73
N ASP A 61 1.84 15.24 12.92
CA ASP A 61 3.12 14.72 13.42
C ASP A 61 3.58 13.65 12.43
N PHE A 62 4.66 13.95 11.72
CA PHE A 62 5.22 13.09 10.68
C PHE A 62 5.66 11.72 11.24
N LYS A 63 6.31 11.69 12.41
CA LYS A 63 6.84 10.44 12.97
C LYS A 63 5.70 9.52 13.38
N LYS A 64 4.69 10.06 14.08
CA LYS A 64 3.52 9.27 14.50
C LYS A 64 2.70 8.80 13.31
N PHE A 65 2.55 9.62 12.27
CA PHE A 65 1.90 9.22 11.03
C PHE A 65 2.61 8.04 10.35
N MET A 66 3.94 8.10 10.21
CA MET A 66 4.70 7.01 9.59
C MET A 66 4.61 5.71 10.38
N ILE A 67 4.67 5.77 11.72
CA ILE A 67 4.48 4.59 12.57
C ILE A 67 3.09 3.98 12.36
N PHE A 68 2.05 4.82 12.36
CA PHE A 68 0.68 4.37 12.11
C PHE A 68 0.53 3.67 10.75
N ARG A 69 1.06 4.29 9.67
CA ARG A 69 1.00 3.69 8.32
C ARG A 69 1.75 2.36 8.24
N LEU A 70 2.89 2.25 8.93
CA LEU A 70 3.65 1.01 8.98
C LEU A 70 2.88 -0.11 9.70
N VAL A 71 2.25 0.20 10.84
CA VAL A 71 1.39 -0.75 11.57
C VAL A 71 0.23 -1.23 10.69
N VAL A 72 -0.45 -0.30 10.00
CA VAL A 72 -1.52 -0.64 9.06
C VAL A 72 -1.01 -1.56 7.95
N MET A 73 0.17 -1.27 7.38
CA MET A 73 0.77 -2.11 6.34
C MET A 73 1.08 -3.52 6.85
N ILE A 74 1.55 -3.67 8.09
CA ILE A 74 1.75 -4.99 8.72
C ILE A 74 0.42 -5.74 8.84
N ILE A 75 -0.65 -5.07 9.27
CA ILE A 75 -1.98 -5.69 9.37
C ILE A 75 -2.44 -6.19 7.98
N PHE A 76 -2.26 -5.38 6.93
CA PHE A 76 -2.56 -5.81 5.55
C PHE A 76 -1.75 -7.02 5.12
N LEU A 77 -0.45 -7.05 5.42
CA LEU A 77 0.42 -8.19 5.14
C LEU A 77 -0.07 -9.47 5.84
N VAL A 78 -0.43 -9.37 7.12
CA VAL A 78 -0.94 -10.52 7.88
C VAL A 78 -2.22 -11.06 7.25
N ILE A 79 -3.18 -10.20 6.91
CA ILE A 79 -4.45 -10.64 6.31
C ILE A 79 -4.22 -11.25 4.93
N MET A 80 -3.31 -10.69 4.12
CA MET A 80 -2.93 -11.29 2.82
C MET A 80 -2.30 -12.65 2.96
N SER A 81 -1.37 -12.81 3.91
CA SER A 81 -0.75 -14.10 4.17
C SER A 81 -1.79 -15.14 4.59
N LEU A 82 -2.74 -14.77 5.46
CA LEU A 82 -3.85 -15.66 5.86
C LEU A 82 -4.76 -16.00 4.68
N TYR A 83 -5.05 -15.03 3.81
CA TYR A 83 -5.84 -15.23 2.59
C TYR A 83 -5.15 -16.23 1.65
N ILE A 84 -3.85 -16.05 1.39
CA ILE A 84 -3.06 -16.93 0.54
C ILE A 84 -3.00 -18.34 1.14
N LEU A 85 -2.74 -18.45 2.45
CA LEU A 85 -2.68 -19.74 3.14
C LEU A 85 -4.02 -20.48 3.07
N SER A 86 -5.13 -19.78 3.27
CA SER A 86 -6.48 -20.34 3.13
C SER A 86 -6.75 -20.82 1.71
N MET A 87 -6.28 -20.11 0.68
CA MET A 87 -6.42 -20.53 -0.72
C MET A 87 -5.67 -21.83 -1.02
N TYR A 88 -4.44 -21.97 -0.52
CA TYR A 88 -3.64 -23.18 -0.69
C TYR A 88 -4.23 -24.40 0.02
N GLN A 89 -4.90 -24.21 1.16
CA GLN A 89 -5.47 -25.32 1.94
C GLN A 89 -6.85 -25.79 1.46
N ASN A 90 -7.68 -24.91 0.90
CA ASN A 90 -9.10 -25.19 0.62
C ASN A 90 -9.46 -25.31 -0.88
N ASN A 91 -8.59 -25.86 -1.72
CA ASN A 91 -8.86 -26.08 -3.16
C ASN A 91 -9.52 -24.86 -3.85
N GLN A 92 -8.97 -23.66 -3.60
CA GLN A 92 -9.44 -22.38 -4.16
C GLN A 92 -10.81 -21.87 -3.67
N PHE A 93 -11.49 -22.53 -2.72
CA PHE A 93 -12.68 -21.97 -2.08
C PHE A 93 -12.27 -20.94 -1.03
N THR A 94 -12.34 -19.67 -1.43
CA THR A 94 -11.90 -18.56 -0.59
C THR A 94 -12.99 -18.15 0.37
N ASN A 95 -12.65 -18.01 1.65
CA ASN A 95 -13.58 -17.45 2.63
C ASN A 95 -13.73 -15.94 2.38
N PRO A 96 -14.91 -15.44 1.98
CA PRO A 96 -15.13 -14.02 1.72
C PRO A 96 -14.90 -13.12 2.95
N LEU A 97 -14.86 -13.69 4.16
CA LEU A 97 -14.53 -12.97 5.39
C LEU A 97 -13.15 -12.30 5.34
N TYR A 98 -12.17 -12.85 4.62
CA TYR A 98 -10.84 -12.22 4.48
C TYR A 98 -10.91 -10.94 3.65
N ILE A 99 -11.70 -10.95 2.58
CA ILE A 99 -11.97 -9.77 1.74
C ILE A 99 -12.74 -8.73 2.56
N PHE A 100 -13.72 -9.18 3.36
CA PHE A 100 -14.49 -8.28 4.23
C PHE A 100 -13.60 -7.63 5.30
N GLY A 101 -12.68 -8.40 5.90
CA GLY A 101 -11.67 -7.88 6.83
C GLY A 101 -10.78 -6.81 6.19
N TRP A 102 -10.39 -6.98 4.93
CA TRP A 102 -9.67 -5.97 4.16
C TRP A 102 -10.41 -4.64 4.09
N PHE A 103 -11.71 -4.67 3.75
CA PHE A 103 -12.53 -3.46 3.69
C PHE A 103 -12.68 -2.77 5.05
N ILE A 104 -12.89 -3.54 6.11
CA ILE A 104 -12.99 -3.01 7.48
C ILE A 104 -11.70 -2.28 7.87
N VAL A 105 -10.54 -2.90 7.61
CA VAL A 105 -9.23 -2.30 7.92
C VAL A 105 -9.01 -1.00 7.14
N LEU A 106 -9.35 -0.98 5.84
CA LEU A 106 -9.28 0.24 5.03
C LEU A 106 -10.16 1.35 5.61
N PHE A 107 -11.40 1.02 5.96
CA PHE A 107 -12.36 1.99 6.49
C PHE A 107 -11.93 2.56 7.85
N ILE A 108 -11.54 1.70 8.80
CA ILE A 108 -11.06 2.13 10.12
C ILE A 108 -9.78 2.95 9.98
N THR A 109 -8.87 2.53 9.11
CA THR A 109 -7.62 3.27 8.84
C THR A 109 -7.92 4.69 8.39
N ASP A 110 -8.83 4.86 7.43
CA ASP A 110 -9.17 6.19 6.91
C ASP A 110 -9.78 7.10 7.98
N ILE A 111 -10.69 6.57 8.80
CA ILE A 111 -11.28 7.31 9.92
C ILE A 111 -10.21 7.75 10.93
N ILE A 112 -9.34 6.84 11.35
CA ILE A 112 -8.29 7.13 12.32
C ILE A 112 -7.28 8.13 11.73
N GLU A 113 -6.87 7.92 10.48
CA GLU A 113 -5.93 8.79 9.77
C GLU A 113 -6.46 10.24 9.73
N ASN A 114 -7.68 10.42 9.24
CA ASN A 114 -8.28 11.74 9.06
C ASN A 114 -8.56 12.44 10.41
N LYS A 115 -8.93 11.70 11.45
CA LYS A 115 -9.23 12.27 12.78
C LYS A 115 -7.96 12.65 13.54
N TYR A 116 -6.98 11.75 13.60
CA TYR A 116 -5.85 11.89 14.51
C TYR A 116 -4.58 12.41 13.84
N PHE A 117 -4.33 12.06 12.57
CA PHE A 117 -3.01 12.26 11.97
C PHE A 117 -2.97 13.33 10.88
N ILE A 118 -4.06 13.60 10.17
CA ILE A 118 -4.11 14.63 9.12
C ILE A 118 -4.42 16.01 9.71
N LYS A 119 -3.68 17.04 9.28
CA LYS A 119 -3.97 18.45 9.63
C LYS A 119 -5.36 18.80 9.13
N LYS A 120 -6.23 19.30 10.01
CA LYS A 120 -7.47 19.94 9.57
C LYS A 120 -7.08 21.27 8.94
N GLU A 121 -7.58 21.57 7.75
CA GLU A 121 -7.56 22.95 7.26
C GLU A 121 -8.35 23.80 8.26
N SER A 122 -7.66 24.58 9.07
CA SER A 122 -8.30 25.61 9.88
C SER A 122 -8.73 26.71 8.93
N GLY A 123 -10.02 26.81 8.64
CA GLY A 123 -10.72 28.02 8.19
C GLY A 123 -10.14 28.74 6.96
N LYS A 124 -10.89 28.70 5.88
CA LYS A 124 -11.21 29.95 5.18
C LYS A 124 -12.60 30.37 5.60
#